data_AF-A0A2V5P2U0-F1
#
_entry.id   AF-A0A2V5P2U0-F1
#
_cell.length_a   1.000
_cell.length_b   1.000
_cell.length_c   1.000
_cell.angle_alpha   90.00
_cell.angle_beta   90.00
_cell.angle_gamma   90.00
#
_symmetry.space_group_name_H-M   'P 1'
#
loop_
_entity.id
_entity.type
_entity.pdbx_description
1 polymer ?
#
loop_
_entity_poly.entity_id
_entity_poly.type
_entity_poly.pdbx_seq_one_letter_code
_entity_poly.pdbx_strand_id
1 'polypeptide(L)'
;MTLEEKAGFFDERIEARHVRHGMVAGCALRLPGDLSSSLRHDSDNDGLWTAIYLGAQAYRYAVTGAPQARARAQRSVGLLMRLEAITGLPGFPARSFVSTNESKPNGGQWHLTPDGQWLWKGDTSSDELVGHYFGYAIYFDLVADEAEKAQIRAVVTRLTDYLMRNHYDLMDVNGQPTRWGQWSERYFQTAEGQYEAPLRSLEWLSFLKTAQHITGEARYAEAYRDRIRRGYAEHLRHYRRWPGGGEINFSDDELAYLSYDPLLRYETDPKLRRLYLEGLRFTWRQVRRTRNPLWNYISVASGAGPMSEGLRRESRRTLERLPMDMIEWTAQNSHRSDVKFRKEKDRFHRDQLTEVLAPDERPVEKWNSNPYRPDGGNGGGSEDDGSYFLLPYWMGRYHGWLE
;
A
#
# COMPACT_ATOMS: atom_id res chain seq x y z
N MET A 1 9.71 -24.74 11.20
CA MET A 1 8.66 -24.09 10.42
C MET A 1 9.29 -23.49 9.17
N THR A 2 8.80 -23.82 7.99
CA THR A 2 9.22 -23.21 6.71
C THR A 2 8.55 -21.84 6.52
N LEU A 3 9.04 -21.03 5.59
CA LEU A 3 8.36 -19.77 5.23
C LEU A 3 6.97 -20.02 4.61
N GLU A 4 6.77 -21.17 3.96
CA GLU A 4 5.48 -21.56 3.39
C GLU A 4 4.45 -21.91 4.46
N GLU A 5 4.85 -22.69 5.47
CA GLU A 5 4.00 -22.98 6.64
C GLU A 5 3.62 -21.68 7.37
N LYS A 6 4.59 -20.77 7.52
CA LYS A 6 4.37 -19.44 8.08
C LYS A 6 3.40 -18.58 7.26
N ALA A 7 3.52 -18.61 5.94
CA ALA A 7 2.57 -17.93 5.06
C ALA A 7 1.16 -18.50 5.21
N GLY A 8 1.01 -19.83 5.30
CA GLY A 8 -0.26 -20.50 5.55
C GLY A 8 -0.92 -20.05 6.87
N PHE A 9 -0.13 -19.92 7.93
CA PHE A 9 -0.62 -19.44 9.22
C PHE A 9 -1.14 -17.99 9.17
N PHE A 10 -0.44 -17.07 8.48
CA PHE A 10 -0.92 -15.70 8.33
C PHE A 10 -2.18 -15.61 7.47
N ASP A 11 -2.25 -16.41 6.42
CA ASP A 11 -3.47 -16.56 5.62
C ASP A 11 -4.68 -16.99 6.49
N GLU A 12 -4.49 -17.98 7.35
CA GLU A 12 -5.54 -18.46 8.26
C GLU A 12 -5.93 -17.42 9.32
N ARG A 13 -4.96 -16.69 9.88
CA ARG A 13 -5.23 -15.56 10.78
C ARG A 13 -6.16 -14.55 10.12
N ILE A 14 -5.84 -14.14 8.89
CA ILE A 14 -6.62 -13.11 8.19
C ILE A 14 -8.08 -13.54 8.07
N GLU A 15 -8.32 -14.76 7.58
CA GLU A 15 -9.69 -15.29 7.45
C GLU A 15 -10.41 -15.40 8.80
N ALA A 16 -9.70 -15.79 9.86
CA ALA A 16 -10.30 -15.99 11.17
C ALA A 16 -10.69 -14.68 11.88
N ARG A 17 -9.84 -13.65 11.80
CA ARG A 17 -9.93 -12.47 12.69
C ARG A 17 -9.86 -11.11 11.99
N HIS A 18 -9.47 -11.04 10.72
CA HIS A 18 -9.28 -9.77 10.02
C HIS A 18 -10.20 -9.57 8.82
N VAL A 19 -11.05 -10.54 8.47
CA VAL A 19 -12.04 -10.35 7.40
C VAL A 19 -13.31 -9.69 7.95
N ARG A 20 -13.58 -8.44 7.51
CA ARG A 20 -14.79 -7.65 7.83
C ARG A 20 -15.52 -7.27 6.54
N HIS A 21 -16.72 -7.79 6.33
CA HIS A 21 -17.46 -7.71 5.05
C HIS A 21 -16.64 -8.15 3.84
N GLY A 22 -15.64 -9.02 4.06
CA GLY A 22 -14.68 -9.46 3.06
C GLY A 22 -13.35 -8.68 3.04
N MET A 23 -13.31 -7.44 3.55
CA MET A 23 -12.11 -6.59 3.56
C MET A 23 -11.12 -7.04 4.63
N VAL A 24 -9.83 -6.82 4.38
CA VAL A 24 -8.81 -6.95 5.43
C VAL A 24 -8.91 -5.73 6.33
N ALA A 25 -9.20 -5.96 7.60
CA ALA A 25 -9.54 -4.94 8.59
C ALA A 25 -8.67 -5.07 9.84
N GLY A 26 -8.62 -3.99 10.63
CA GLY A 26 -7.95 -3.98 11.93
C GLY A 26 -8.65 -4.91 12.92
N CYS A 27 -7.88 -5.46 13.87
CA CYS A 27 -8.40 -6.33 14.94
C CYS A 27 -7.98 -5.77 16.30
N ALA A 28 -8.95 -5.29 17.07
CA ALA A 28 -8.78 -4.96 18.48
C ALA A 28 -9.06 -6.21 19.34
N LEU A 29 -8.40 -6.32 20.50
CA LEU A 29 -8.66 -7.37 21.49
C LEU A 29 -9.31 -6.72 22.72
N ARG A 30 -10.54 -7.13 23.06
CA ARG A 30 -11.24 -6.59 24.24
C ARG A 30 -10.53 -6.95 25.54
N LEU A 31 -9.88 -8.11 25.57
CA LEU A 31 -9.04 -8.58 26.65
C LEU A 31 -7.61 -8.70 26.10
N PRO A 32 -6.61 -7.99 26.68
CA PRO A 32 -5.26 -7.99 26.15
C PRO A 32 -4.68 -9.40 25.99
N GLY A 33 -4.20 -9.72 24.79
CA GLY A 33 -3.61 -11.02 24.46
C GLY A 33 -4.59 -12.17 24.19
N ASP A 34 -5.89 -11.98 24.43
CA ASP A 34 -6.89 -13.01 24.22
C ASP A 34 -7.52 -12.89 22.83
N LEU A 35 -7.07 -13.75 21.91
CA LEU A 35 -7.57 -13.81 20.53
C LEU A 35 -9.06 -14.18 20.43
N SER A 36 -9.64 -14.83 21.45
CA SER A 36 -11.09 -15.12 21.48
C SER A 36 -11.93 -13.85 21.70
N SER A 37 -11.29 -12.77 22.16
CA SER A 37 -11.89 -11.47 22.38
C SER A 37 -11.80 -10.53 21.17
N SER A 38 -11.38 -11.04 20.02
CA SER A 38 -11.16 -10.28 18.78
C SER A 38 -12.40 -9.51 18.33
N LEU A 39 -12.20 -8.22 18.02
CA LEU A 39 -13.17 -7.32 17.45
C LEU A 39 -12.59 -6.63 16.22
N ARG A 40 -13.19 -6.94 15.07
CA ARG A 40 -12.87 -6.27 13.80
C ARG A 40 -13.43 -4.86 13.82
N HIS A 41 -12.66 -3.90 13.32
CA HIS A 41 -13.08 -2.50 13.20
C HIS A 41 -12.70 -1.95 11.82
N ASP A 42 -13.39 -0.89 11.40
CA ASP A 42 -13.02 -0.14 10.20
C ASP A 42 -11.71 0.63 10.42
N SER A 43 -11.04 0.96 9.33
CA SER A 43 -9.89 1.87 9.35
C SER A 43 -9.98 2.89 8.22
N ASP A 44 -9.12 3.89 8.30
CA ASP A 44 -8.94 4.90 7.25
C ASP A 44 -8.34 4.32 5.95
N ASN A 45 -7.86 3.07 5.96
CA ASN A 45 -7.08 2.48 4.87
C ASN A 45 -7.48 1.03 4.55
N ASP A 46 -8.74 0.64 4.81
CA ASP A 46 -9.21 -0.74 4.61
C ASP A 46 -8.99 -1.20 3.15
N GLY A 47 -9.14 -0.31 2.16
CA GLY A 47 -8.92 -0.69 0.77
C GLY A 47 -7.44 -0.81 0.40
N LEU A 48 -6.55 0.04 0.93
CA LEU A 48 -5.09 -0.17 0.78
C LEU A 48 -4.65 -1.52 1.35
N TRP A 49 -5.04 -1.86 2.59
CA TRP A 49 -4.67 -3.13 3.22
C TRP A 49 -5.25 -4.32 2.47
N THR A 50 -6.49 -4.20 2.00
CA THR A 50 -7.13 -5.22 1.16
C THR A 50 -6.39 -5.39 -0.18
N ALA A 51 -5.86 -4.32 -0.77
CA ALA A 51 -5.09 -4.37 -2.00
C ALA A 51 -3.68 -4.99 -1.84
N ILE A 52 -3.03 -4.79 -0.70
CA ILE A 52 -1.77 -5.48 -0.38
C ILE A 52 -2.02 -6.99 -0.25
N TYR A 53 -3.09 -7.40 0.43
CA TYR A 53 -3.48 -8.81 0.50
C TYR A 53 -3.89 -9.37 -0.86
N LEU A 54 -4.59 -8.58 -1.70
CA LEU A 54 -4.91 -8.92 -3.08
C LEU A 54 -3.64 -9.26 -3.87
N GLY A 55 -2.62 -8.38 -3.83
CA GLY A 55 -1.34 -8.60 -4.48
C GLY A 55 -0.67 -9.88 -3.99
N ALA A 56 -0.68 -10.13 -2.67
CA ALA A 56 -0.13 -11.35 -2.09
C ALA A 56 -0.83 -12.62 -2.61
N GLN A 57 -2.16 -12.65 -2.62
CA GLN A 57 -2.93 -13.80 -3.10
C GLN A 57 -2.83 -13.99 -4.62
N ALA A 58 -2.68 -12.91 -5.38
CA ALA A 58 -2.46 -12.98 -6.82
C ALA A 58 -1.10 -13.59 -7.15
N TYR A 59 -0.01 -13.15 -6.50
CA TYR A 59 1.30 -13.79 -6.64
C TYR A 59 1.27 -15.25 -6.17
N ARG A 60 0.60 -15.54 -5.05
CA ARG A 60 0.41 -16.91 -4.57
C ARG A 60 -0.27 -17.79 -5.62
N TYR A 61 -1.36 -17.31 -6.21
CA TYR A 61 -2.08 -18.05 -7.24
C TYR A 61 -1.19 -18.28 -8.46
N ALA A 62 -0.44 -17.27 -8.91
CA ALA A 62 0.50 -17.41 -10.03
C ALA A 62 1.60 -18.45 -9.78
N VAL A 63 2.05 -18.59 -8.53
CA VAL A 63 3.08 -19.59 -8.14
C VAL A 63 2.49 -20.99 -7.99
N THR A 64 1.30 -21.11 -7.40
CA THR A 64 0.80 -22.39 -6.86
C THR A 64 -0.39 -22.97 -7.63
N GLY A 65 -1.11 -22.15 -8.41
CA GLY A 65 -2.42 -22.51 -8.98
C GLY A 65 -3.51 -22.77 -7.94
N ALA A 66 -3.28 -22.47 -6.65
CA ALA A 66 -4.18 -22.88 -5.57
C ALA A 66 -5.57 -22.19 -5.68
N PRO A 67 -6.67 -22.94 -5.77
CA PRO A 67 -8.02 -22.36 -5.92
C PRO A 67 -8.41 -21.41 -4.79
N GLN A 68 -7.94 -21.69 -3.56
CA GLN A 68 -8.16 -20.80 -2.41
C GLN A 68 -7.49 -19.44 -2.57
N ALA A 69 -6.31 -19.38 -3.19
CA ALA A 69 -5.61 -18.11 -3.44
C ALA A 69 -6.37 -17.28 -4.46
N ARG A 70 -6.87 -17.93 -5.54
CA ARG A 70 -7.75 -17.28 -6.51
C ARG A 70 -9.02 -16.74 -5.87
N ALA A 71 -9.72 -17.54 -5.06
CA ALA A 71 -10.96 -17.13 -4.39
C ALA A 71 -10.76 -15.92 -3.46
N ARG A 72 -9.65 -15.90 -2.71
CA ARG A 72 -9.30 -14.77 -1.84
C ARG A 72 -8.95 -13.52 -2.65
N ALA A 73 -8.19 -13.67 -3.73
CA ALA A 73 -7.89 -12.57 -4.65
C ALA A 73 -9.16 -12.01 -5.31
N GLN A 74 -10.06 -12.88 -5.79
CA GLN A 74 -11.36 -12.50 -6.34
C GLN A 74 -12.22 -11.71 -5.34
N ARG A 75 -12.28 -12.18 -4.09
CA ARG A 75 -12.99 -11.47 -3.02
C ARG A 75 -12.40 -10.08 -2.80
N SER A 76 -11.07 -9.97 -2.69
CA SER A 76 -10.39 -8.70 -2.47
C SER A 76 -10.60 -7.72 -3.62
N VAL A 77 -10.44 -8.12 -4.88
CA VAL A 77 -10.68 -7.21 -6.02
C VAL A 77 -12.16 -6.78 -6.11
N GLY A 78 -13.09 -7.70 -5.79
CA GLY A 78 -14.51 -7.39 -5.68
C GLY A 78 -14.83 -6.31 -4.64
N LEU A 79 -14.06 -6.24 -3.56
CA LEU A 79 -14.24 -5.25 -2.52
C LEU A 79 -13.67 -3.89 -2.89
N LEU A 80 -12.53 -3.85 -3.59
CA LEU A 80 -12.02 -2.59 -4.15
C LEU A 80 -13.06 -1.99 -5.12
N MET A 81 -13.70 -2.82 -5.95
CA MET A 81 -14.80 -2.39 -6.82
C MET A 81 -16.03 -1.93 -6.01
N ARG A 82 -16.35 -2.62 -4.91
CA ARG A 82 -17.45 -2.23 -4.02
C ARG A 82 -17.20 -0.90 -3.32
N LEU A 83 -15.96 -0.58 -2.96
CA LEU A 83 -15.61 0.72 -2.35
C LEU A 83 -15.94 1.88 -3.28
N GLU A 84 -15.81 1.72 -4.61
CA GLU A 84 -16.31 2.69 -5.59
C GLU A 84 -17.82 2.65 -5.74
N ALA A 85 -18.42 1.46 -5.85
CA ALA A 85 -19.86 1.35 -6.07
C ALA A 85 -20.71 1.90 -4.91
N ILE A 86 -20.27 1.73 -3.66
CA ILE A 86 -21.06 2.07 -2.47
C ILE A 86 -21.29 3.57 -2.29
N THR A 87 -20.43 4.41 -2.88
CA THR A 87 -20.56 5.86 -2.78
C THR A 87 -21.71 6.40 -3.62
N GLY A 88 -22.14 5.65 -4.64
CA GLY A 88 -23.08 6.10 -5.66
C GLY A 88 -22.50 7.17 -6.59
N LEU A 89 -21.20 7.49 -6.46
CA LEU A 89 -20.49 8.49 -7.25
C LEU A 89 -19.50 7.79 -8.18
N PRO A 90 -19.82 7.65 -9.48
CA PRO A 90 -18.96 6.99 -10.45
C PRO A 90 -17.52 7.55 -10.43
N GLY A 91 -16.54 6.70 -10.10
CA GLY A 91 -15.13 7.05 -10.04
C GLY A 91 -14.64 7.68 -8.74
N PHE A 92 -15.45 7.67 -7.68
CA PHE A 92 -15.03 8.07 -6.32
C PHE A 92 -15.14 6.87 -5.35
N PRO A 93 -14.01 6.29 -4.90
CA PRO A 93 -14.02 5.22 -3.92
C PRO A 93 -14.15 5.74 -2.48
N ALA A 94 -14.88 5.01 -1.64
CA ALA A 94 -14.86 5.17 -0.19
C ALA A 94 -13.55 4.62 0.40
N ARG A 95 -13.20 5.08 1.61
CA ARG A 95 -12.08 4.54 2.40
C ARG A 95 -12.42 3.22 3.08
N SER A 96 -13.68 3.11 3.50
CA SER A 96 -14.24 1.96 4.21
C SER A 96 -15.76 2.05 4.19
N PHE A 97 -16.43 1.01 4.66
CA PHE A 97 -17.87 1.00 4.93
C PHE A 97 -18.22 0.12 6.12
N VAL A 98 -19.34 0.40 6.79
CA VAL A 98 -19.93 -0.38 7.88
C VAL A 98 -21.44 -0.51 7.66
N SER A 99 -22.06 -1.57 8.18
CA SER A 99 -23.52 -1.70 8.22
C SER A 99 -24.10 -0.76 9.29
N THR A 100 -25.31 -0.27 9.07
CA THR A 100 -26.03 0.53 10.09
C THR A 100 -26.41 -0.25 11.35
N ASN A 101 -26.26 -1.58 11.33
CA ASN A 101 -26.42 -2.45 12.51
C ASN A 101 -25.13 -2.60 13.34
N GLU A 102 -23.99 -2.11 12.85
CA GLU A 102 -22.74 -2.10 13.60
C GLU A 102 -22.66 -0.87 14.53
N SER A 103 -21.73 -0.91 15.49
CA SER A 103 -21.42 0.26 16.30
C SER A 103 -21.05 1.43 15.39
N LYS A 104 -21.58 2.61 15.71
CA LYS A 104 -21.29 3.81 14.93
C LYS A 104 -19.76 4.04 14.90
N PRO A 105 -19.17 4.18 13.72
CA PRO A 105 -17.73 4.37 13.60
C PRO A 105 -17.33 5.73 14.17
N ASN A 106 -16.12 5.79 14.73
CA ASN A 106 -15.58 7.00 15.35
C ASN A 106 -14.69 7.76 14.37
N GLY A 107 -14.88 9.08 14.30
CA GLY A 107 -14.07 9.96 13.46
C GLY A 107 -14.31 9.81 11.95
N GLY A 108 -13.84 10.79 11.18
CA GLY A 108 -14.02 10.85 9.73
C GLY A 108 -15.43 11.26 9.29
N GLN A 109 -15.61 11.35 7.97
CA GLN A 109 -16.86 11.75 7.33
C GLN A 109 -17.60 10.51 6.84
N TRP A 110 -18.78 10.22 7.41
CA TRP A 110 -19.57 9.04 7.08
C TRP A 110 -20.89 9.41 6.42
N HIS A 111 -21.22 8.69 5.35
CA HIS A 111 -22.37 8.96 4.51
C HIS A 111 -23.27 7.72 4.43
N LEU A 112 -24.57 7.92 4.65
CA LEU A 112 -25.57 6.86 4.56
C LEU A 112 -25.88 6.55 3.09
N THR A 113 -25.92 5.27 2.74
CA THR A 113 -26.39 4.82 1.42
C THR A 113 -27.89 5.10 1.25
N PRO A 114 -28.39 5.30 0.01
CA PRO A 114 -29.80 5.60 -0.23
C PRO A 114 -30.79 4.56 0.32
N ASP A 115 -30.37 3.29 0.43
CA ASP A 115 -31.16 2.20 1.01
C ASP A 115 -31.15 2.15 2.55
N GLY A 116 -30.37 3.01 3.21
CA GLY A 116 -30.25 3.08 4.66
C GLY A 116 -29.49 1.91 5.31
N GLN A 117 -28.86 1.03 4.53
CA GLN A 117 -28.25 -0.20 5.05
C GLN A 117 -26.77 -0.04 5.43
N TRP A 118 -26.08 0.93 4.84
CA TRP A 118 -24.63 1.08 4.98
C TRP A 118 -24.24 2.54 5.22
N LEU A 119 -23.16 2.71 5.98
CA LEU A 119 -22.40 3.95 6.08
C LEU A 119 -21.08 3.74 5.36
N TRP A 120 -20.68 4.65 4.48
CA TRP A 120 -19.35 4.64 3.85
C TRP A 120 -18.56 5.87 4.24
N LYS A 121 -17.23 5.73 4.29
CA LYS A 121 -16.30 6.77 4.77
C LYS A 121 -15.71 7.56 3.60
N GLY A 122 -15.91 8.88 3.60
CA GLY A 122 -15.39 9.84 2.60
C GLY A 122 -14.01 10.42 2.96
N ASP A 123 -13.70 11.60 2.40
CA ASP A 123 -12.37 12.23 2.42
C ASP A 123 -11.25 11.25 2.02
N THR A 124 -11.46 10.58 0.88
CA THR A 124 -10.62 9.48 0.42
C THR A 124 -9.17 9.90 0.18
N SER A 125 -8.24 9.18 0.80
CA SER A 125 -6.80 9.43 0.65
C SER A 125 -6.27 8.89 -0.67
N SER A 126 -5.10 9.39 -1.07
CA SER A 126 -4.29 8.76 -2.13
C SER A 126 -3.93 7.32 -1.84
N ASP A 127 -3.76 6.95 -0.57
CA ASP A 127 -3.44 5.59 -0.12
C ASP A 127 -4.38 4.55 -0.73
N GLU A 128 -5.68 4.88 -0.75
CA GLU A 128 -6.71 4.05 -1.35
C GLU A 128 -6.46 3.90 -2.84
N LEU A 129 -6.29 5.00 -3.57
CA LEU A 129 -6.05 4.93 -5.01
C LEU A 129 -4.74 4.21 -5.35
N VAL A 130 -3.66 4.46 -4.62
CA VAL A 130 -2.39 3.73 -4.79
C VAL A 130 -2.57 2.25 -4.60
N GLY A 131 -3.21 1.83 -3.51
CA GLY A 131 -3.55 0.44 -3.27
C GLY A 131 -4.42 -0.13 -4.39
N HIS A 132 -5.48 0.57 -4.79
CA HIS A 132 -6.42 0.10 -5.80
C HIS A 132 -5.77 -0.10 -7.16
N TYR A 133 -5.02 0.88 -7.67
CA TYR A 133 -4.31 0.75 -8.95
C TYR A 133 -3.24 -0.35 -8.90
N PHE A 134 -2.48 -0.46 -7.81
CA PHE A 134 -1.56 -1.59 -7.61
C PHE A 134 -2.29 -2.94 -7.65
N GLY A 135 -3.36 -3.08 -6.86
CA GLY A 135 -4.15 -4.30 -6.76
C GLY A 135 -4.80 -4.70 -8.09
N TYR A 136 -5.41 -3.74 -8.79
CA TYR A 136 -5.99 -3.96 -10.11
C TYR A 136 -4.93 -4.40 -11.12
N ALA A 137 -3.76 -3.75 -11.16
CA ALA A 137 -2.66 -4.11 -12.06
C ALA A 137 -2.21 -5.57 -11.86
N ILE A 138 -1.90 -5.94 -10.61
CA ILE A 138 -1.43 -7.30 -10.30
C ILE A 138 -2.50 -8.35 -10.62
N TYR A 139 -3.74 -8.14 -10.17
CA TYR A 139 -4.82 -9.11 -10.38
C TYR A 139 -5.15 -9.28 -11.87
N PHE A 140 -5.21 -8.16 -12.61
CA PHE A 140 -5.51 -8.16 -14.05
C PHE A 140 -4.52 -9.00 -14.86
N ASP A 141 -3.23 -8.91 -14.54
CA ASP A 141 -2.18 -9.63 -15.24
C ASP A 141 -2.05 -11.10 -14.82
N LEU A 142 -2.22 -11.39 -13.52
CA LEU A 142 -1.85 -12.69 -12.96
C LEU A 142 -3.02 -13.66 -12.71
N VAL A 143 -4.24 -13.14 -12.58
CA VAL A 143 -5.38 -13.95 -12.09
C VAL A 143 -6.61 -13.83 -12.98
N ALA A 144 -6.91 -12.61 -13.45
CA ALA A 144 -8.20 -12.28 -14.04
C ALA A 144 -8.50 -13.09 -15.31
N ASP A 145 -9.71 -13.66 -15.37
CA ASP A 145 -10.29 -14.11 -16.64
C ASP A 145 -10.87 -12.91 -17.43
N GLU A 146 -11.37 -13.15 -18.65
CA GLU A 146 -11.88 -12.06 -19.49
C GLU A 146 -13.12 -11.34 -18.93
N ALA A 147 -13.97 -12.05 -18.17
CA ALA A 147 -15.14 -11.42 -17.54
C ALA A 147 -14.71 -10.49 -16.41
N GLU A 148 -13.76 -10.94 -15.59
CA GLU A 148 -13.15 -10.15 -14.52
C GLU A 148 -12.35 -8.96 -15.08
N LYS A 149 -11.58 -9.16 -16.15
CA LYS A 149 -10.88 -8.08 -16.85
C LYS A 149 -11.85 -7.03 -17.36
N ALA A 150 -13.02 -7.41 -17.87
CA ALA A 150 -14.04 -6.46 -18.31
C ALA A 150 -14.58 -5.61 -17.14
N GLN A 151 -14.80 -6.20 -15.97
CA GLN A 151 -15.22 -5.48 -14.77
C GLN A 151 -14.13 -4.51 -14.28
N ILE A 152 -12.87 -4.96 -14.27
CA ILE A 152 -11.71 -4.15 -13.86
C ILE A 152 -11.51 -2.98 -14.85
N ARG A 153 -11.61 -3.22 -16.16
CA ARG A 153 -11.60 -2.15 -17.17
C ARG A 153 -12.65 -1.09 -16.86
N ALA A 154 -13.89 -1.52 -16.59
CA ALA A 154 -14.97 -0.59 -16.32
C ALA A 154 -14.73 0.29 -15.07
N VAL A 155 -14.25 -0.28 -13.95
CA VAL A 155 -13.97 0.52 -12.74
C VAL A 155 -12.76 1.43 -12.92
N VAL A 156 -11.68 0.94 -13.53
CA VAL A 156 -10.46 1.73 -13.79
C VAL A 156 -10.77 2.89 -14.74
N THR A 157 -11.60 2.65 -15.77
CA THR A 157 -12.09 3.71 -16.65
C THR A 157 -12.85 4.78 -15.85
N ARG A 158 -13.80 4.40 -14.99
CA ARG A 158 -14.56 5.38 -14.17
C ARG A 158 -13.66 6.19 -13.24
N LEU A 159 -12.75 5.51 -12.50
CA LEU A 159 -11.81 6.16 -11.59
C LEU A 159 -10.89 7.15 -12.34
N THR A 160 -10.29 6.71 -13.45
CA THR A 160 -9.34 7.54 -14.20
C THR A 160 -10.05 8.71 -14.87
N ASP A 161 -11.22 8.48 -15.47
CA ASP A 161 -12.04 9.53 -16.09
C ASP A 161 -12.48 10.56 -15.05
N TYR A 162 -12.82 10.12 -13.84
CA TYR A 162 -13.16 11.00 -12.73
C TYR A 162 -12.01 11.93 -12.34
N LEU A 163 -10.80 11.39 -12.23
CA LEU A 163 -9.62 12.21 -11.93
C LEU A 163 -9.33 13.18 -13.09
N MET A 164 -9.34 12.69 -14.34
CA MET A 164 -9.05 13.52 -15.51
C MET A 164 -10.04 14.67 -15.70
N ARG A 165 -11.35 14.43 -15.53
CA ARG A 165 -12.38 15.48 -15.66
C ARG A 165 -12.31 16.53 -14.56
N ASN A 166 -11.77 16.17 -13.40
CA ASN A 166 -11.60 17.05 -12.24
C ASN A 166 -10.17 17.60 -12.15
N HIS A 167 -9.50 17.79 -13.29
CA HIS A 167 -8.15 18.37 -13.35
C HIS A 167 -7.11 17.64 -12.49
N TYR A 168 -7.27 16.32 -12.34
CA TYR A 168 -6.42 15.42 -11.57
C TYR A 168 -6.51 15.61 -10.05
N ASP A 169 -7.61 16.17 -9.54
CA ASP A 169 -7.93 16.14 -8.13
C ASP A 169 -9.11 15.18 -7.89
N LEU A 170 -9.03 14.38 -6.83
CA LEU A 170 -10.15 13.58 -6.33
C LEU A 170 -11.09 14.51 -5.57
N MET A 171 -12.18 14.91 -6.20
CA MET A 171 -13.20 15.74 -5.55
C MET A 171 -14.05 14.90 -4.59
N ASP A 172 -14.27 15.39 -3.38
CA ASP A 172 -15.16 14.78 -2.40
C ASP A 172 -16.63 15.18 -2.66
N VAL A 173 -17.56 14.63 -1.88
CA VAL A 173 -19.01 14.89 -2.01
C VAL A 173 -19.40 16.36 -1.81
N ASN A 174 -18.55 17.13 -1.16
CA ASN A 174 -18.73 18.57 -0.94
C ASN A 174 -18.26 19.42 -2.15
N GLY A 175 -17.76 18.78 -3.22
CA GLY A 175 -17.23 19.46 -4.41
C GLY A 175 -15.87 20.12 -4.22
N GLN A 176 -15.15 19.80 -3.13
CA GLN A 176 -13.76 20.21 -2.89
C GLN A 176 -12.81 19.01 -3.04
N PRO A 177 -11.54 19.22 -3.39
CA PRO A 177 -10.56 18.13 -3.40
C PRO A 177 -10.47 17.47 -2.02
N THR A 178 -10.34 16.14 -1.97
CA THR A 178 -9.98 15.44 -0.73
C THR A 178 -8.62 15.90 -0.25
N ARG A 179 -8.34 15.78 1.05
CA ARG A 179 -7.11 16.32 1.64
C ARG A 179 -5.86 15.83 0.92
N TRP A 180 -5.80 14.53 0.64
CA TRP A 180 -4.62 13.85 0.10
C TRP A 180 -4.77 13.39 -1.35
N GLY A 181 -5.94 13.55 -1.97
CA GLY A 181 -6.19 13.15 -3.36
C GLY A 181 -5.96 14.30 -4.36
N GLN A 182 -4.79 14.94 -4.34
CA GLN A 182 -4.50 16.11 -5.18
C GLN A 182 -3.24 15.90 -6.04
N TRP A 183 -3.42 15.82 -7.36
CA TRP A 183 -2.33 15.64 -8.35
C TRP A 183 -2.27 16.78 -9.37
N SER A 184 -3.08 17.82 -9.19
CA SER A 184 -3.18 18.95 -10.11
C SER A 184 -1.97 19.89 -10.05
N GLU A 185 -1.72 20.59 -11.17
CA GLU A 185 -0.72 21.67 -11.24
C GLU A 185 -1.07 22.82 -10.30
N ARG A 186 -2.37 23.07 -10.06
CA ARG A 186 -2.85 24.04 -9.07
C ARG A 186 -2.35 23.69 -7.68
N TYR A 187 -2.47 22.43 -7.25
CA TYR A 187 -1.97 22.01 -5.95
C TYR A 187 -0.45 22.17 -5.86
N PHE A 188 0.29 21.80 -6.91
CA PHE A 188 1.75 21.93 -6.98
C PHE A 188 2.27 23.37 -6.94
N GLN A 189 1.41 24.39 -7.09
CA GLN A 189 1.77 25.79 -6.87
C GLN A 189 1.75 26.21 -5.40
N THR A 190 1.12 25.42 -4.53
CA THR A 190 1.12 25.66 -3.07
C THR A 190 2.40 25.17 -2.42
N ALA A 191 2.74 25.67 -1.23
CA ALA A 191 3.92 25.20 -0.49
C ALA A 191 3.85 23.69 -0.17
N GLU A 192 2.67 23.20 0.22
CA GLU A 192 2.45 21.77 0.49
C GLU A 192 2.57 20.94 -0.79
N GLY A 193 1.96 21.40 -1.89
CA GLY A 193 2.05 20.68 -3.16
C GLY A 193 3.45 20.69 -3.78
N GLN A 194 4.27 21.71 -3.55
CA GLN A 194 5.69 21.68 -3.96
C GLN A 194 6.48 20.60 -3.22
N TYR A 195 6.19 20.41 -1.92
CA TYR A 195 6.79 19.35 -1.11
C TYR A 195 6.33 17.95 -1.56
N GLU A 196 5.03 17.81 -1.84
CA GLU A 196 4.37 16.55 -2.23
C GLU A 196 4.57 16.17 -3.71
N ALA A 197 4.90 17.14 -4.58
CA ALA A 197 5.00 16.94 -6.02
C ALA A 197 5.81 15.71 -6.46
N PRO A 198 6.94 15.34 -5.82
CA PRO A 198 7.65 14.10 -6.16
C PRO A 198 6.82 12.83 -6.00
N LEU A 199 6.15 12.66 -4.87
CA LEU A 199 5.32 11.48 -4.61
C LEU A 199 4.05 11.52 -5.47
N ARG A 200 3.35 12.66 -5.50
CA ARG A 200 2.12 12.83 -6.27
C ARG A 200 2.35 12.58 -7.75
N SER A 201 3.46 13.07 -8.31
CA SER A 201 3.77 12.81 -9.72
C SER A 201 4.02 11.32 -9.99
N LEU A 202 4.67 10.61 -9.06
CA LEU A 202 4.87 9.15 -9.16
C LEU A 202 3.54 8.40 -9.16
N GLU A 203 2.66 8.71 -8.21
CA GLU A 203 1.32 8.12 -8.10
C GLU A 203 0.52 8.36 -9.38
N TRP A 204 0.43 9.61 -9.84
CA TRP A 204 -0.41 9.94 -10.99
C TRP A 204 0.10 9.33 -12.30
N LEU A 205 1.41 9.34 -12.53
CA LEU A 205 2.02 8.68 -13.69
C LEU A 205 1.77 7.17 -13.64
N SER A 206 1.82 6.56 -12.46
CA SER A 206 1.50 5.16 -12.23
C SER A 206 0.04 4.83 -12.56
N PHE A 207 -0.90 5.66 -12.11
CA PHE A 207 -2.34 5.48 -12.37
C PHE A 207 -2.64 5.53 -13.87
N LEU A 208 -2.09 6.52 -14.57
CA LEU A 208 -2.27 6.66 -16.02
C LEU A 208 -1.68 5.49 -16.82
N LYS A 209 -0.50 4.97 -16.43
CA LYS A 209 0.11 3.81 -17.09
C LYS A 209 -0.67 2.53 -16.82
N THR A 210 -1.18 2.37 -15.61
CA THR A 210 -2.06 1.25 -15.26
C THR A 210 -3.36 1.31 -16.04
N ALA A 211 -4.01 2.48 -16.10
CA ALA A 211 -5.23 2.69 -16.87
C ALA A 211 -5.02 2.43 -18.36
N GLN A 212 -3.93 2.93 -18.93
CA GLN A 212 -3.54 2.67 -20.33
C GLN A 212 -3.40 1.16 -20.59
N HIS A 213 -2.70 0.43 -19.73
CA HIS A 213 -2.48 -1.01 -19.88
C HIS A 213 -3.79 -1.81 -19.79
N ILE A 214 -4.60 -1.54 -18.77
CA ILE A 214 -5.83 -2.29 -18.50
C ILE A 214 -6.89 -2.05 -19.59
N THR A 215 -7.09 -0.79 -19.96
CA THR A 215 -8.20 -0.38 -20.85
C THR A 215 -7.82 -0.36 -22.33
N GLY A 216 -6.54 -0.15 -22.66
CA GLY A 216 -6.07 0.07 -24.02
C GLY A 216 -6.46 1.42 -24.62
N GLU A 217 -7.06 2.33 -23.86
CA GLU A 217 -7.59 3.58 -24.38
C GLU A 217 -6.52 4.66 -24.61
N ALA A 218 -6.50 5.26 -25.80
CA ALA A 218 -5.48 6.22 -26.21
C ALA A 218 -5.46 7.52 -25.38
N ARG A 219 -6.61 7.92 -24.80
CA ARG A 219 -6.72 9.13 -23.97
C ARG A 219 -5.85 9.10 -22.71
N TYR A 220 -5.64 7.92 -22.12
CA TYR A 220 -4.76 7.77 -20.96
C TYR A 220 -3.28 7.90 -21.35
N ALA A 221 -2.90 7.37 -22.51
CA ALA A 221 -1.57 7.58 -23.08
C ALA A 221 -1.32 9.06 -23.44
N GLU A 222 -2.33 9.77 -23.92
CA GLU A 222 -2.25 11.21 -24.19
C GLU A 222 -2.11 12.03 -22.90
N ALA A 223 -2.95 11.76 -21.90
CA ALA A 223 -2.86 12.39 -20.58
C ALA A 223 -1.48 12.14 -19.95
N TYR A 224 -0.95 10.90 -20.05
CA TYR A 224 0.39 10.56 -19.59
C TYR A 224 1.44 11.44 -20.26
N ARG A 225 1.48 11.48 -21.60
CA ARG A 225 2.42 12.31 -22.36
C ARG A 225 2.28 13.80 -22.03
N ASP A 226 1.07 14.28 -21.76
CA ASP A 226 0.86 15.66 -21.32
C ASP A 226 1.52 15.95 -19.98
N ARG A 227 1.37 15.06 -18.99
CA ARG A 227 2.06 15.18 -17.70
C ARG A 227 3.58 15.12 -17.84
N ILE A 228 4.10 14.27 -18.74
CA ILE A 228 5.53 14.24 -19.07
C ILE A 228 6.00 15.61 -19.59
N ARG A 229 5.29 16.21 -20.55
CA ARG A 229 5.63 17.55 -21.09
C ARG A 229 5.60 18.65 -20.03
N ARG A 230 4.79 18.47 -18.99
CA ARG A 230 4.67 19.40 -17.85
C ARG A 230 5.63 19.11 -16.71
N GLY A 231 6.59 18.22 -16.90
CA GLY A 231 7.69 17.99 -15.96
C GLY A 231 7.38 17.02 -14.82
N TYR A 232 6.23 16.33 -14.82
CA TYR A 232 5.88 15.39 -13.75
C TYR A 232 6.93 14.28 -13.60
N ALA A 233 7.52 13.81 -14.71
CA ALA A 233 8.61 12.84 -14.67
C ALA A 233 9.81 13.35 -13.88
N GLU A 234 10.22 14.61 -14.07
CA GLU A 234 11.40 15.16 -13.37
C GLU A 234 11.20 15.20 -11.86
N HIS A 235 9.97 15.43 -11.37
CA HIS A 235 9.67 15.43 -9.94
C HIS A 235 10.08 14.12 -9.25
N LEU A 236 10.00 12.97 -9.93
CA LEU A 236 10.34 11.65 -9.35
C LEU A 236 11.80 11.57 -8.89
N ARG A 237 12.69 12.38 -9.48
CA ARG A 237 14.11 12.43 -9.08
C ARG A 237 14.32 13.12 -7.74
N HIS A 238 13.30 13.80 -7.22
CA HIS A 238 13.35 14.61 -6.01
C HIS A 238 12.71 13.94 -4.79
N TYR A 239 12.07 12.78 -4.95
CA TYR A 239 11.50 12.07 -3.80
C TYR A 239 12.62 11.68 -2.83
N ARG A 240 12.47 12.05 -1.55
CA ARG A 240 13.52 12.00 -0.51
C ARG A 240 14.77 12.87 -0.76
N ARG A 241 14.71 13.85 -1.66
CA ARG A 241 15.77 14.84 -1.92
C ARG A 241 15.29 16.26 -1.63
N TRP A 242 14.64 16.47 -0.49
CA TRP A 242 14.15 17.78 -0.10
C TRP A 242 15.32 18.73 0.22
N PRO A 243 15.44 19.89 -0.47
CA PRO A 243 16.44 20.90 -0.16
C PRO A 243 16.24 21.42 1.28
N GLY A 244 17.29 21.36 2.11
CA GLY A 244 17.23 21.82 3.51
C GLY A 244 16.77 20.76 4.53
N GLY A 245 16.56 19.52 4.08
CA GLY A 245 15.98 18.44 4.90
C GLY A 245 14.50 18.26 4.60
N GLY A 246 13.93 17.15 5.03
CA GLY A 246 12.52 16.86 4.87
C GLY A 246 12.04 15.87 5.94
N GLU A 247 10.74 15.84 6.16
CA GLU A 247 10.13 14.91 7.08
C GLU A 247 10.11 13.51 6.46
N ILE A 248 10.67 12.52 7.16
CA ILE A 248 10.57 11.13 6.72
C ILE A 248 9.23 10.57 7.18
N ASN A 249 8.30 10.47 6.24
CA ASN A 249 7.06 9.71 6.39
C ASN A 249 7.23 8.33 5.74
N PHE A 250 7.22 7.27 6.57
CA PHE A 250 7.38 5.89 6.08
C PHE A 250 6.12 5.38 5.35
N SER A 251 4.97 6.01 5.54
CA SER A 251 3.78 5.73 4.74
C SER A 251 3.99 6.12 3.28
N ASP A 252 4.63 7.26 3.04
CA ASP A 252 4.93 7.72 1.70
C ASP A 252 5.89 6.79 0.98
N ASP A 253 6.76 6.07 1.70
CA ASP A 253 7.60 5.04 1.08
C ASP A 253 6.73 3.91 0.53
N GLU A 254 5.76 3.44 1.30
CA GLU A 254 4.85 2.39 0.85
C GLU A 254 4.07 2.83 -0.38
N LEU A 255 3.55 4.06 -0.37
CA LEU A 255 2.87 4.63 -1.53
C LEU A 255 3.78 4.75 -2.74
N ALA A 256 5.03 5.20 -2.54
CA ALA A 256 6.01 5.30 -3.61
C ALA A 256 6.34 3.93 -4.22
N TYR A 257 6.61 2.90 -3.41
CA TYR A 257 6.96 1.58 -3.91
C TYR A 257 5.79 0.87 -4.59
N LEU A 258 4.57 0.97 -4.03
CA LEU A 258 3.36 0.43 -4.65
C LEU A 258 3.02 1.15 -5.96
N SER A 259 3.43 2.42 -6.11
CA SER A 259 3.30 3.16 -7.37
C SER A 259 4.40 2.84 -8.38
N TYR A 260 5.65 2.62 -7.92
CA TYR A 260 6.77 2.28 -8.79
C TYR A 260 6.57 0.95 -9.51
N ASP A 261 6.00 -0.07 -8.87
CA ASP A 261 5.82 -1.40 -9.47
C ASP A 261 5.00 -1.33 -10.78
N PRO A 262 3.72 -0.91 -10.81
CA PRO A 262 2.97 -0.79 -12.05
C PRO A 262 3.53 0.26 -13.02
N LEU A 263 4.07 1.40 -12.54
CA LEU A 263 4.68 2.40 -13.43
C LEU A 263 5.84 1.81 -14.23
N LEU A 264 6.78 1.15 -13.56
CA LEU A 264 7.95 0.54 -14.20
C LEU A 264 7.58 -0.79 -14.88
N ARG A 265 6.54 -1.49 -14.49
CA ARG A 265 6.06 -2.67 -15.23
C ARG A 265 5.58 -2.30 -16.62
N TYR A 266 4.84 -1.20 -16.74
CA TYR A 266 4.18 -0.81 -18.00
C TYR A 266 4.93 0.26 -18.80
N GLU A 267 5.98 0.89 -18.26
CA GLU A 267 6.81 1.84 -19.02
C GLU A 267 7.75 1.14 -20.00
N THR A 268 7.57 1.48 -21.28
CA THR A 268 8.32 0.96 -22.43
C THR A 268 9.25 1.99 -23.05
N ASP A 269 9.05 3.29 -22.81
CA ASP A 269 9.99 4.33 -23.26
C ASP A 269 11.30 4.20 -22.46
N PRO A 270 12.44 3.91 -23.13
CA PRO A 270 13.70 3.67 -22.44
C PRO A 270 14.26 4.92 -21.74
N LYS A 271 13.95 6.13 -22.21
CA LYS A 271 14.38 7.38 -21.57
C LYS A 271 13.60 7.63 -20.29
N LEU A 272 12.27 7.51 -20.33
CA LEU A 272 11.42 7.66 -19.14
C LEU A 272 11.71 6.56 -18.11
N ARG A 273 11.84 5.30 -18.56
CA ARG A 273 12.22 4.19 -17.69
C ARG A 273 13.56 4.45 -16.98
N ARG A 274 14.57 4.95 -17.70
CA ARG A 274 15.87 5.30 -17.09
C ARG A 274 15.72 6.37 -16.01
N LEU A 275 14.89 7.38 -16.25
CA LEU A 275 14.61 8.46 -15.31
C LEU A 275 13.95 7.91 -14.05
N TYR A 276 12.90 7.11 -14.18
CA TYR A 276 12.19 6.52 -13.04
C TYR A 276 13.09 5.59 -12.22
N LEU A 277 13.94 4.82 -12.90
CA LEU A 277 14.95 3.98 -12.23
C LEU A 277 16.01 4.80 -11.48
N GLU A 278 16.33 6.03 -11.91
CA GLU A 278 17.21 6.92 -11.15
C GLU A 278 16.57 7.31 -9.80
N GLY A 279 15.29 7.68 -9.83
CA GLY A 279 14.49 7.99 -8.63
C GLY A 279 14.42 6.78 -7.70
N LEU A 280 13.96 5.64 -8.20
CA LEU A 280 13.84 4.40 -7.42
C LEU A 280 15.18 3.96 -6.83
N ARG A 281 16.29 3.98 -7.58
CA ARG A 281 17.63 3.63 -7.06
C ARG A 281 18.08 4.57 -5.94
N PHE A 282 17.70 5.84 -6.00
CA PHE A 282 18.00 6.77 -4.92
C PHE A 282 17.17 6.45 -3.69
N THR A 283 15.86 6.34 -3.81
CA THR A 283 14.95 5.98 -2.70
C THR A 283 15.37 4.66 -2.07
N TRP A 284 15.66 3.65 -2.89
CA TRP A 284 16.12 2.34 -2.42
C TRP A 284 17.40 2.44 -1.60
N ARG A 285 18.40 3.22 -2.03
CA ARG A 285 19.61 3.49 -1.24
C ARG A 285 19.29 4.10 0.13
N GLN A 286 18.32 5.01 0.23
CA GLN A 286 17.93 5.63 1.50
C GLN A 286 17.29 4.62 2.47
N VAL A 287 16.44 3.73 1.96
CA VAL A 287 15.74 2.74 2.79
C VAL A 287 16.49 1.42 2.93
N ARG A 288 17.65 1.23 2.28
CA ARG A 288 18.38 -0.05 2.31
C ARG A 288 18.59 -0.56 3.73
N ARG A 289 18.94 0.30 4.67
CA ARG A 289 19.27 -0.11 6.05
C ARG A 289 18.08 -0.74 6.80
N THR A 290 16.85 -0.60 6.30
CA THR A 290 15.67 -1.22 6.91
C THR A 290 15.53 -2.71 6.58
N ARG A 291 16.30 -3.22 5.61
CA ARG A 291 16.30 -4.64 5.19
C ARG A 291 14.91 -5.15 4.81
N ASN A 292 14.04 -4.25 4.36
CA ASN A 292 12.67 -4.58 3.99
C ASN A 292 12.64 -5.40 2.68
N PRO A 293 12.10 -6.63 2.71
CA PRO A 293 12.08 -7.50 1.54
C PRO A 293 11.20 -6.95 0.41
N LEU A 294 10.09 -6.26 0.72
CA LEU A 294 9.20 -5.69 -0.31
C LEU A 294 9.91 -4.60 -1.12
N TRP A 295 10.61 -3.69 -0.46
CA TRP A 295 11.41 -2.64 -1.12
C TRP A 295 12.52 -3.25 -1.99
N ASN A 296 13.18 -4.29 -1.50
CA ASN A 296 14.20 -5.02 -2.25
C ASN A 296 13.61 -5.69 -3.50
N TYR A 297 12.49 -6.38 -3.34
CA TYR A 297 11.85 -7.13 -4.42
C TYR A 297 11.26 -6.23 -5.51
N ILE A 298 10.52 -5.17 -5.14
CA ILE A 298 10.02 -4.19 -6.11
C ILE A 298 11.18 -3.51 -6.86
N SER A 299 12.25 -3.14 -6.15
CA SER A 299 13.42 -2.52 -6.78
C SER A 299 14.07 -3.44 -7.82
N VAL A 300 14.29 -4.71 -7.47
CA VAL A 300 14.91 -5.67 -8.39
C VAL A 300 13.97 -6.02 -9.54
N ALA A 301 12.68 -6.28 -9.27
CA ALA A 301 11.69 -6.60 -10.30
C ALA A 301 11.54 -5.46 -11.32
N SER A 302 11.67 -4.22 -10.86
CA SER A 302 11.64 -3.03 -11.71
C SER A 302 12.93 -2.82 -12.52
N GLY A 303 14.03 -3.51 -12.20
CA GLY A 303 15.32 -3.36 -12.88
C GLY A 303 16.23 -2.29 -12.26
N ALA A 304 16.01 -1.91 -11.00
CA ALA A 304 16.90 -0.98 -10.28
C ALA A 304 18.28 -1.60 -10.00
N GLY A 305 18.37 -2.92 -9.93
CA GLY A 305 19.60 -3.70 -9.78
C GLY A 305 19.30 -5.21 -9.80
N PRO A 306 20.33 -6.07 -9.83
CA PRO A 306 20.12 -7.52 -9.81
C PRO A 306 19.79 -8.06 -8.41
N MET A 307 19.13 -9.22 -8.34
CA MET A 307 19.03 -10.00 -7.11
C MET A 307 20.40 -10.63 -6.80
N SER A 308 21.22 -9.93 -6.02
CA SER A 308 22.49 -10.49 -5.53
C SER A 308 22.26 -11.52 -4.42
N GLU A 309 23.21 -12.42 -4.21
CA GLU A 309 23.14 -13.42 -3.14
C GLU A 309 23.01 -12.79 -1.75
N GLY A 310 23.71 -11.68 -1.51
CA GLY A 310 23.61 -10.95 -0.24
C GLY A 310 22.21 -10.37 -0.02
N LEU A 311 21.61 -9.81 -1.07
CA LEU A 311 20.26 -9.25 -1.03
C LEU A 311 19.21 -10.34 -0.80
N ARG A 312 19.33 -11.47 -1.51
CA ARG A 312 18.48 -12.64 -1.35
C ARG A 312 18.50 -13.16 0.09
N ARG A 313 19.70 -13.35 0.64
CA ARG A 313 19.89 -13.80 2.03
C ARG A 313 19.35 -12.80 3.05
N GLU A 314 19.57 -11.50 2.84
CA GLU A 314 19.04 -10.45 3.71
C GLU A 314 17.50 -10.45 3.73
N SER A 315 16.87 -10.44 2.54
CA SER A 315 15.41 -10.46 2.44
C SER A 315 14.80 -11.73 3.04
N ARG A 316 15.40 -12.91 2.77
CA ARG A 316 14.99 -14.18 3.38
C ARG A 316 15.11 -14.12 4.91
N ARG A 317 16.24 -13.64 5.44
CA ARG A 317 16.45 -13.53 6.89
C ARG A 317 15.45 -12.58 7.55
N THR A 318 15.09 -11.47 6.91
CA THR A 318 14.03 -10.59 7.44
C THR A 318 12.69 -11.32 7.53
N LEU A 319 12.31 -12.06 6.48
CA LEU A 319 11.07 -12.86 6.48
C LEU A 319 11.09 -13.97 7.55
N GLU A 320 12.21 -14.66 7.72
CA GLU A 320 12.40 -15.68 8.76
C GLU A 320 12.21 -15.08 10.17
N ARG A 321 12.82 -13.92 10.42
CA ARG A 321 12.80 -13.24 11.72
C ARG A 321 11.53 -12.45 12.03
N LEU A 322 10.60 -12.27 11.09
CA LEU A 322 9.30 -11.69 11.43
C LEU A 322 8.60 -12.56 12.48
N PRO A 323 8.01 -12.00 13.56
CA PRO A 323 7.38 -12.85 14.56
C PRO A 323 6.14 -13.56 13.99
N MET A 324 5.83 -14.75 14.52
CA MET A 324 4.56 -15.44 14.21
C MET A 324 3.40 -14.82 14.98
N ASP A 325 3.64 -14.47 16.25
CA ASP A 325 2.70 -13.71 17.07
C ASP A 325 2.65 -12.27 16.56
N MET A 326 1.44 -11.81 16.22
CA MET A 326 1.18 -10.44 15.77
C MET A 326 0.35 -9.65 16.76
N ILE A 327 0.15 -10.17 17.98
CA ILE A 327 -0.40 -9.39 19.07
C ILE A 327 0.58 -8.25 19.37
N GLU A 328 0.06 -7.02 19.46
CA GLU A 328 0.87 -5.81 19.68
C GLU A 328 1.25 -5.66 21.16
N TRP A 329 2.04 -6.62 21.66
CA TRP A 329 2.64 -6.57 22.98
C TRP A 329 3.52 -5.33 23.15
N THR A 330 3.55 -4.79 24.38
CA THR A 330 4.48 -3.70 24.70
C THR A 330 5.91 -4.20 24.58
N ALA A 331 6.65 -3.64 23.63
CA ALA A 331 8.07 -3.86 23.46
C ALA A 331 8.83 -2.60 23.88
N GLN A 332 9.84 -2.77 24.74
CA GLN A 332 10.71 -1.68 25.20
C GLN A 332 12.17 -2.08 24.93
N ASN A 333 12.84 -1.32 24.07
CA ASN A 333 14.26 -1.50 23.75
C ASN A 333 15.12 -0.32 24.17
N SER A 334 14.52 0.81 24.54
CA SER A 334 15.26 2.04 24.91
C SER A 334 16.18 1.88 26.12
N HIS A 335 15.92 0.91 26.99
CA HIS A 335 16.75 0.61 28.15
C HIS A 335 18.02 -0.20 27.81
N ARG A 336 18.12 -0.75 26.60
CA ARG A 336 19.23 -1.61 26.17
C ARG A 336 20.52 -0.79 26.05
N SER A 337 21.64 -1.34 26.53
CA SER A 337 22.94 -0.66 26.45
C SER A 337 23.58 -0.75 25.07
N ASP A 338 23.15 -1.67 24.22
CA ASP A 338 23.69 -1.89 22.87
C ASP A 338 23.05 -1.00 21.79
N VAL A 339 21.92 -0.35 22.08
CA VAL A 339 21.23 0.52 21.12
C VAL A 339 21.73 1.96 21.18
N LYS A 340 21.65 2.67 20.05
CA LYS A 340 22.07 4.07 19.94
C LYS A 340 20.99 4.89 19.28
N PHE A 341 20.72 6.05 19.86
CA PHE A 341 19.69 6.98 19.38
C PHE A 341 20.25 7.99 18.37
N ARG A 342 19.41 8.36 17.40
CA ARG A 342 19.63 9.52 16.54
C ARG A 342 19.43 10.80 17.34
N LYS A 343 20.08 11.88 16.90
CA LYS A 343 19.82 13.21 17.47
C LYS A 343 18.46 13.72 17.01
N GLU A 344 18.13 13.44 15.76
CA GLU A 344 16.88 13.80 15.11
C GLU A 344 15.75 12.90 15.61
N LYS A 345 14.60 13.52 15.90
CA LYS A 345 13.37 12.82 16.24
C LYS A 345 12.62 12.43 14.97
N ASP A 346 11.68 11.49 15.11
CA ASP A 346 10.73 11.21 14.04
C ASP A 346 9.72 12.36 13.84
N ARG A 347 8.89 12.22 12.81
CA ARG A 347 7.85 13.20 12.47
C ARG A 347 6.80 13.45 13.56
N PHE A 348 6.68 12.53 14.51
CA PHE A 348 5.80 12.62 15.67
C PHE A 348 6.58 13.04 16.93
N HIS A 349 7.78 13.58 16.76
CA HIS A 349 8.71 14.00 17.82
C HIS A 349 9.16 12.86 18.76
N ARG A 350 9.14 11.60 18.29
CA ARG A 350 9.57 10.42 19.06
C ARG A 350 11.03 10.08 18.80
N ASP A 351 11.64 9.42 19.77
CA ASP A 351 12.99 8.89 19.66
C ASP A 351 13.12 7.80 18.58
N GLN A 352 14.27 7.79 17.91
CA GLN A 352 14.61 6.81 16.88
C GLN A 352 16.02 6.28 17.07
N LEU A 353 16.22 5.02 16.73
CA LEU A 353 17.51 4.37 16.72
C LEU A 353 18.31 4.71 15.46
N THR A 354 19.62 4.64 15.57
CA THR A 354 20.56 4.77 14.43
C THR A 354 20.47 3.58 13.49
N GLU A 355 20.27 2.38 14.05
CA GLU A 355 20.11 1.10 13.35
C GLU A 355 18.73 0.50 13.58
N VAL A 356 18.22 -0.23 12.59
CA VAL A 356 16.98 -1.00 12.72
C VAL A 356 17.27 -2.27 13.51
N LEU A 357 16.49 -2.48 14.58
CA LEU A 357 16.48 -3.75 15.31
C LEU A 357 15.87 -4.85 14.43
N ALA A 358 16.21 -6.08 14.75
CA ALA A 358 15.62 -7.18 14.03
C ALA A 358 14.09 -7.24 14.21
N PRO A 359 13.35 -7.81 13.24
CA PRO A 359 11.88 -7.76 13.30
C PRO A 359 11.24 -8.44 14.52
N ASP A 360 11.89 -9.45 15.07
CA ASP A 360 11.54 -10.20 16.30
C ASP A 360 11.97 -9.50 17.60
N GLU A 361 12.71 -8.39 17.52
CA GLU A 361 13.16 -7.62 18.69
C GLU A 361 12.41 -6.29 18.87
N ARG A 362 11.50 -5.95 17.95
CA ARG A 362 10.85 -4.64 17.88
C ARG A 362 9.32 -4.76 17.96
N PRO A 363 8.59 -3.66 18.21
CA PRO A 363 7.13 -3.68 18.14
C PRO A 363 6.63 -4.23 16.80
N VAL A 364 5.52 -4.97 16.83
CA VAL A 364 4.81 -5.38 15.60
C VAL A 364 4.39 -4.13 14.84
N GLU A 365 4.76 -4.06 13.57
CA GLU A 365 4.47 -2.91 12.73
C GLU A 365 4.54 -3.26 11.24
N LYS A 366 3.66 -2.67 10.45
CA LYS A 366 3.63 -2.78 8.98
C LYS A 366 4.79 -1.99 8.34
N TRP A 367 4.99 -2.17 7.03
CA TRP A 367 6.09 -1.52 6.31
C TRP A 367 5.97 0.00 6.19
N ASN A 368 4.77 0.55 6.36
CA ASN A 368 4.52 1.99 6.43
C ASN A 368 4.91 2.64 7.78
N SER A 369 5.34 1.84 8.77
CA SER A 369 5.76 2.32 10.08
C SER A 369 7.25 2.63 10.13
N ASN A 370 7.65 3.42 11.14
CA ASN A 370 9.05 3.79 11.35
C ASN A 370 9.86 2.62 11.95
N PRO A 371 10.77 1.97 11.19
CA PRO A 371 11.49 0.79 11.63
C PRO A 371 12.58 1.07 12.66
N TYR A 372 12.87 2.33 12.93
CA TYR A 372 13.86 2.78 13.91
C TYR A 372 13.24 3.05 15.29
N ARG A 373 11.93 2.88 15.45
CA ARG A 373 11.27 3.09 16.74
C ARG A 373 11.69 1.99 17.72
N PRO A 374 12.29 2.32 18.88
CA PRO A 374 12.74 1.32 19.85
C PRO A 374 11.59 0.72 20.65
N ASP A 375 10.61 1.55 21.01
CA ASP A 375 9.55 1.22 21.95
C ASP A 375 8.17 1.37 21.31
N GLY A 376 7.23 0.50 21.65
CA GLY A 376 5.89 0.53 21.08
C GLY A 376 5.02 -0.64 21.51
N GLY A 377 3.99 -0.91 20.72
CA GLY A 377 2.91 -1.81 21.09
C GLY A 377 1.85 -1.10 21.93
N ASN A 378 0.77 -1.80 22.23
CA ASN A 378 -0.39 -1.28 22.96
C ASN A 378 -0.80 -2.19 24.12
N GLY A 379 0.15 -2.94 24.68
CA GLY A 379 -0.10 -3.87 25.78
C GLY A 379 -0.86 -5.12 25.37
N GLY A 380 -0.90 -5.46 24.08
CA GLY A 380 -1.66 -6.59 23.55
C GLY A 380 -3.14 -6.30 23.31
N GLY A 381 -3.50 -5.02 23.12
CA GLY A 381 -4.86 -4.57 22.82
C GLY A 381 -5.27 -4.71 21.35
N SER A 382 -4.38 -5.16 20.46
CA SER A 382 -4.69 -5.48 19.06
C SER A 382 -3.83 -6.63 18.54
N GLU A 383 -4.22 -7.14 17.38
CA GLU A 383 -3.42 -8.05 16.55
C GLU A 383 -3.25 -7.42 15.16
N ASP A 384 -2.07 -7.54 14.56
CA ASP A 384 -1.82 -7.21 13.15
C ASP A 384 -2.13 -8.40 12.23
N ASP A 385 -2.64 -8.11 11.03
CA ASP A 385 -3.10 -9.12 10.07
C ASP A 385 -1.96 -9.95 9.45
N GLY A 386 -0.74 -9.41 9.36
CA GLY A 386 0.42 -10.11 8.79
C GLY A 386 0.48 -10.11 7.25
N SER A 387 -0.40 -9.40 6.54
CA SER A 387 -0.34 -9.26 5.08
C SER A 387 0.97 -8.64 4.58
N TYR A 388 1.61 -7.82 5.42
CA TYR A 388 2.92 -7.23 5.14
C TYR A 388 4.04 -8.28 5.03
N PHE A 389 3.89 -9.47 5.62
CA PHE A 389 4.74 -10.63 5.33
C PHE A 389 4.34 -11.31 4.01
N LEU A 390 3.04 -11.50 3.79
CA LEU A 390 2.52 -12.31 2.69
C LEU A 390 2.89 -11.74 1.32
N LEU A 391 2.76 -10.43 1.12
CA LEU A 391 3.08 -9.80 -0.17
C LEU A 391 4.53 -10.03 -0.61
N PRO A 392 5.56 -9.65 0.18
CA PRO A 392 6.94 -9.90 -0.22
C PRO A 392 7.29 -11.39 -0.28
N TYR A 393 6.71 -12.24 0.58
CA TYR A 393 6.95 -13.68 0.50
C TYR A 393 6.51 -14.26 -0.85
N TRP A 394 5.24 -14.05 -1.24
CA TRP A 394 4.71 -14.59 -2.49
C TRP A 394 5.32 -13.93 -3.73
N MET A 395 5.61 -12.63 -3.67
CA MET A 395 6.36 -11.94 -4.73
C MET A 395 7.76 -12.54 -4.91
N GLY A 396 8.47 -12.82 -3.81
CA GLY A 396 9.79 -13.46 -3.85
C GLY A 396 9.75 -14.87 -4.45
N ARG A 397 8.72 -15.66 -4.14
CA ARG A 397 8.47 -16.98 -4.76
C ARG A 397 8.19 -16.84 -6.26
N TYR A 398 7.33 -15.90 -6.65
CA TYR A 398 6.96 -15.65 -8.05
C TYR A 398 8.17 -15.31 -8.93
N HIS A 399 9.12 -14.52 -8.41
CA HIS A 399 10.34 -14.18 -9.13
C HIS A 399 11.49 -15.20 -8.97
N GLY A 400 11.26 -16.31 -8.26
CA GLY A 400 12.28 -17.35 -8.02
C GLY A 400 13.42 -16.93 -7.09
N TRP A 401 13.20 -15.93 -6.24
CA TRP A 401 14.19 -15.46 -5.25
C TRP A 401 14.04 -16.15 -3.89
N LEU A 402 12.88 -16.75 -3.64
CA LEU A 402 12.58 -17.59 -2.50
C LEU A 402 12.13 -18.97 -2.99
N GLU A 403 12.36 -19.97 -2.15
CA GLU A 403 11.97 -21.36 -2.40
C GLU A 403 10.59 -21.67 -1.86
#